data_AF-Q31NL8-F1
#
_entry.id   AF-Q31NL8-F1
#
_cell.length_a   1.000
_cell.length_b   1.000
_cell.length_c   1.000
_cell.angle_alpha   90.00
_cell.angle_beta   90.00
_cell.angle_gamma   90.00
#
_symmetry.space_group_name_H-M   'P 1'
#
loop_
_entity.id
_entity.type
_entity.pdbx_description
1 polymer ?
#
loop_
_entity_poly.entity_id
_entity_poly.type
_entity_poly.pdbx_seq_one_letter_code
_entity_poly.pdbx_strand_id
1 'polypeptide(L)'
;MTVLAAPPEASLDLELPDPSDEALTEGDFQQQVDQAWLVCDRFDLQTEIWRGRILRVVRDREKRGGEGRGMGFLNWLKDREITKSRAYALIELANSADALVDEGILETDTLSRFSKRAFVETSQSAPEVQQLIGDAARNGQRITRQQVRQLTDEWTAVSSDLLPEPVRQKAAENRLPAKAIAPFVRELEKLPEVHQAPLQEEVALQPDLNTLKEMTAAARYLSRYLEAAQQVRTLNNTTLDLEQALNEAQRLDILNLVSDLLSQSAQLEQAIAKLYTSWRRVSSLSDRLYVESGASTPNLRSLLQQLQTLSGTLICLPLGDIQSGRVIQLQVVDDGEPA
;
A
#
# COMPACT_ATOMS: atom_id res chain seq x y z
N MET A 1 -27.68 -20.43 -34.58
CA MET A 1 -26.34 -19.88 -34.29
C MET A 1 -25.79 -20.64 -33.10
N THR A 2 -24.88 -21.58 -33.37
CA THR A 2 -24.24 -22.40 -32.35
C THR A 2 -23.22 -21.53 -31.63
N VAL A 3 -23.46 -21.22 -30.36
CA VAL A 3 -22.46 -20.57 -29.51
C VAL A 3 -21.36 -21.59 -29.29
N LEU A 4 -20.21 -21.39 -29.94
CA LEU A 4 -18.98 -22.11 -29.65
C LEU A 4 -18.63 -21.81 -28.18
N ALA A 5 -18.85 -22.79 -27.31
CA ALA A 5 -18.31 -22.78 -25.96
C ALA A 5 -16.78 -22.62 -26.07
N ALA A 6 -16.23 -21.63 -25.37
CA ALA A 6 -14.79 -21.51 -25.21
C ALA A 6 -14.25 -22.84 -24.65
N PRO A 7 -13.09 -23.32 -25.12
CA PRO A 7 -12.50 -24.54 -24.58
C PRO A 7 -12.29 -24.37 -23.07
N PRO A 8 -12.43 -25.43 -22.25
CA PRO A 8 -12.09 -25.36 -20.84
C PRO A 8 -10.63 -24.93 -20.73
N GLU A 9 -10.37 -23.81 -20.04
CA GLU A 9 -9.02 -23.38 -19.71
C GLU A 9 -8.39 -24.47 -18.85
N ALA A 10 -7.50 -25.25 -19.43
CA ALA A 10 -6.84 -26.36 -18.76
C ALA A 10 -6.12 -25.86 -17.51
N SER A 11 -6.38 -26.49 -16.36
CA SER A 11 -5.63 -26.26 -15.15
C SER A 11 -4.16 -26.59 -15.39
N LEU A 12 -3.32 -25.58 -15.20
CA LEU A 12 -1.88 -25.64 -15.34
C LEU A 12 -1.33 -26.27 -14.06
N ASP A 13 -0.83 -27.50 -14.16
CA ASP A 13 -0.22 -28.26 -13.08
C ASP A 13 1.25 -28.57 -13.44
N LEU A 14 2.20 -27.98 -12.72
CA LEU A 14 3.64 -28.10 -12.97
C LEU A 14 4.31 -28.80 -11.80
N GLU A 15 5.15 -29.77 -12.09
CA GLU A 15 6.05 -30.36 -11.10
C GLU A 15 7.26 -29.43 -10.90
N LEU A 16 7.44 -28.92 -9.68
CA LEU A 16 8.62 -28.12 -9.31
C LEU A 16 9.60 -29.00 -8.52
N PRO A 17 10.92 -28.84 -8.72
CA PRO A 17 11.91 -29.55 -7.94
C PRO A 17 11.79 -29.21 -6.45
N ASP A 18 11.95 -30.20 -5.58
CA ASP A 18 12.09 -29.92 -4.14
C ASP A 18 13.39 -29.13 -3.95
N PRO A 19 13.32 -27.88 -3.46
CA PRO A 19 14.53 -27.13 -3.24
C PRO A 19 15.46 -27.89 -2.28
N SER A 20 14.91 -28.66 -1.32
CA SER A 20 15.59 -29.37 -0.23
C SER A 20 16.35 -30.63 -0.65
N ASP A 21 16.16 -31.09 -1.89
CA ASP A 21 16.76 -32.34 -2.37
C ASP A 21 18.27 -32.20 -2.58
N GLU A 22 19.07 -32.85 -1.73
CA GLU A 22 20.54 -32.88 -1.83
C GLU A 22 21.03 -33.83 -2.94
N ALA A 23 20.20 -34.76 -3.42
CA ALA A 23 20.55 -35.66 -4.51
C ALA A 23 20.46 -34.98 -5.89
N LEU A 24 19.73 -33.86 -5.97
CA LEU A 24 19.55 -33.09 -7.19
C LEU A 24 20.76 -32.18 -7.45
N THR A 25 21.40 -32.35 -8.61
CA THR A 25 22.51 -31.49 -9.02
C THR A 25 22.02 -30.08 -9.36
N GLU A 26 22.90 -29.09 -9.25
CA GLU A 26 22.52 -27.69 -9.55
C GLU A 26 22.12 -27.50 -11.02
N GLY A 27 22.75 -28.24 -11.94
CA GLY A 27 22.38 -28.21 -13.35
C GLY A 27 20.99 -28.80 -13.62
N ASP A 28 20.65 -29.91 -12.97
CA ASP A 28 19.34 -30.54 -13.11
C ASP A 28 18.23 -29.69 -12.48
N PHE A 29 18.48 -29.10 -11.31
CA PHE A 29 17.58 -28.15 -10.66
C PHE A 29 17.25 -26.97 -11.57
N GLN A 30 18.29 -26.33 -12.12
CA GLN A 30 18.13 -25.17 -12.98
C GLN A 30 17.39 -25.54 -14.28
N GLN A 31 17.66 -26.72 -14.86
CA GLN A 31 16.96 -27.19 -16.04
C GLN A 31 15.46 -27.40 -15.79
N GLN A 32 15.07 -27.99 -14.66
CA GLN A 32 13.67 -28.19 -14.30
C GLN A 32 12.96 -26.85 -14.03
N VAL A 33 13.61 -25.93 -13.32
CA VAL A 33 13.12 -24.56 -13.09
C VAL A 33 12.90 -23.82 -14.41
N ASP A 34 13.84 -23.93 -15.35
CA ASP A 34 13.78 -23.24 -16.63
C ASP A 34 12.67 -23.81 -17.53
N GLN A 35 12.46 -25.13 -17.50
CA GLN A 35 11.34 -25.77 -18.17
C GLN A 35 9.99 -25.27 -17.61
N ALA A 36 9.84 -25.25 -16.29
CA ALA A 36 8.63 -24.74 -15.65
C ALA A 36 8.40 -23.25 -15.98
N TRP A 37 9.46 -22.44 -16.00
CA TRP A 37 9.39 -21.02 -16.31
C TRP A 37 8.91 -20.73 -17.73
N LEU A 38 9.33 -21.53 -18.72
CA LEU A 38 8.91 -21.39 -20.12
C LEU A 38 7.40 -21.63 -20.31
N VAL A 39 6.80 -22.52 -19.52
CA VAL A 39 5.35 -22.78 -19.60
C VAL A 39 4.55 -21.58 -19.09
N CYS A 40 5.13 -20.80 -18.16
CA CYS A 40 4.48 -19.64 -17.57
C CYS A 40 4.58 -18.35 -18.39
N ASP A 41 4.83 -18.41 -19.71
CA ASP A 41 5.03 -17.20 -20.50
C ASP A 41 3.75 -16.39 -20.78
N ARG A 42 2.58 -16.96 -20.46
CA ARG A 42 1.29 -16.26 -20.55
C ARG A 42 1.15 -15.17 -19.48
N PHE A 43 0.30 -14.18 -19.73
CA PHE A 43 0.01 -13.07 -18.82
C PHE A 43 -1.36 -13.22 -18.15
N ASP A 44 -1.64 -14.40 -17.61
CA ASP A 44 -2.84 -14.66 -16.80
C ASP A 44 -2.48 -14.84 -15.32
N LEU A 45 -3.49 -14.88 -14.45
CA LEU A 45 -3.28 -14.99 -13.01
C LEU A 45 -2.61 -16.32 -12.63
N GLN A 46 -2.96 -17.40 -13.32
CA GLN A 46 -2.46 -18.73 -13.01
C GLN A 46 -0.96 -18.84 -13.32
N THR A 47 -0.51 -18.32 -14.45
CA THR A 47 0.92 -18.28 -14.76
C THR A 47 1.70 -17.33 -13.85
N GLU A 48 1.10 -16.24 -13.37
CA GLU A 48 1.74 -15.37 -12.37
C GLU A 48 1.88 -16.04 -11.00
N ILE A 49 0.87 -16.80 -10.56
CA ILE A 49 0.96 -17.63 -9.35
C ILE A 49 2.09 -18.66 -9.51
N TRP A 50 2.15 -19.35 -10.65
CA TRP A 50 3.24 -20.30 -10.93
C TRP A 50 4.62 -19.65 -10.98
N ARG A 51 4.77 -18.48 -11.60
CA ARG A 51 6.02 -17.70 -11.54
C ARG A 51 6.41 -17.39 -10.11
N GLY A 52 5.45 -17.04 -9.25
CA GLY A 52 5.67 -16.86 -7.81
C GLY A 52 6.16 -18.13 -7.12
N ARG A 53 5.56 -19.29 -7.40
CA ARG A 53 5.98 -20.60 -6.87
C ARG A 53 7.41 -20.96 -7.32
N ILE A 54 7.75 -20.76 -8.59
CA ILE A 54 9.11 -20.99 -9.12
C ILE A 54 10.12 -20.07 -8.41
N LEU A 55 9.82 -18.78 -8.31
CA LEU A 55 10.67 -17.81 -7.61
C LEU A 55 10.90 -18.19 -6.13
N ARG A 56 9.88 -18.73 -5.46
CA ARG A 56 9.97 -19.23 -4.09
C ARG A 56 10.93 -20.42 -3.99
N VAL A 57 10.80 -21.40 -4.89
CA VAL A 57 11.68 -22.58 -4.96
C VAL A 57 13.15 -22.19 -5.19
N VAL A 58 13.42 -21.32 -6.17
CA VAL A 58 14.79 -20.85 -6.44
C VAL A 58 15.37 -20.08 -5.24
N ARG A 59 14.59 -19.18 -4.64
CA ARG A 59 14.99 -18.46 -3.42
C ARG A 59 15.33 -19.42 -2.28
N ASP A 60 14.53 -20.46 -2.09
CA ASP A 60 14.67 -21.38 -0.95
C ASP A 60 15.77 -22.43 -1.17
N ARG A 61 16.14 -22.73 -2.43
CA ARG A 61 17.38 -23.43 -2.79
C ARG A 61 18.61 -22.59 -2.43
N GLU A 62 18.64 -21.35 -2.87
CA GLU A 62 19.75 -20.41 -2.68
C GLU A 62 20.01 -20.04 -1.20
N LYS A 63 18.97 -20.01 -0.37
CA LYS A 63 19.13 -19.79 1.08
C LYS A 63 19.95 -20.89 1.78
N ARG A 64 20.00 -22.10 1.24
CA ARG A 64 20.72 -23.24 1.85
C ARG A 64 22.19 -23.34 1.46
N GLY A 65 22.60 -22.78 0.32
CA GLY A 65 23.96 -22.88 -0.23
C GLY A 65 25.11 -22.19 0.55
N GLY A 66 24.89 -21.75 1.79
CA GLY A 66 25.94 -21.47 2.78
C GLY A 66 26.84 -20.23 2.59
N GLU A 67 27.29 -19.89 1.38
CA GLU A 67 28.43 -18.95 1.23
C GLU A 67 28.08 -17.59 0.59
N GLY A 68 26.84 -17.39 0.12
CA GLY A 68 26.43 -16.15 -0.55
C GLY A 68 24.96 -15.79 -0.31
N ARG A 69 24.52 -15.70 0.96
CA ARG A 69 23.11 -15.47 1.36
C ARG A 69 22.40 -14.44 0.46
N GLY A 70 21.61 -14.92 -0.48
CA GLY A 70 20.79 -14.12 -1.39
C GLY A 70 21.48 -13.53 -2.62
N MET A 71 22.80 -13.66 -2.79
CA MET A 71 23.49 -13.20 -4.02
C MET A 71 23.17 -14.06 -5.23
N GLY A 72 23.06 -15.39 -5.09
CA GLY A 72 22.67 -16.28 -6.18
C GLY A 72 21.25 -16.01 -6.67
N PHE A 73 20.28 -15.89 -5.75
CA PHE A 73 18.92 -15.46 -6.11
C PHE A 73 18.89 -14.08 -6.79
N LEU A 74 19.65 -13.10 -6.29
CA LEU A 74 19.73 -11.77 -6.92
C LEU A 74 20.37 -11.80 -8.30
N ASN A 75 21.36 -12.66 -8.53
CA ASN A 75 21.98 -12.84 -9.85
C ASN A 75 21.01 -13.54 -10.81
N TRP A 76 20.34 -14.61 -10.36
CA TRP A 76 19.29 -15.27 -11.12
C TRP A 76 18.18 -14.30 -11.54
N LEU A 77 17.77 -13.39 -10.65
CA LEU A 77 16.81 -12.33 -10.99
C LEU A 77 17.35 -11.35 -12.04
N LYS A 78 18.63 -10.96 -11.95
CA LYS A 78 19.26 -10.05 -12.93
C LYS A 78 19.33 -10.68 -14.32
N ASP A 79 19.70 -11.95 -14.41
CA ASP A 79 19.79 -12.69 -15.68
C ASP A 79 18.43 -12.80 -16.39
N ARG A 80 17.34 -12.61 -15.65
CA ARG A 80 15.96 -12.64 -16.16
C ARG A 80 15.29 -11.27 -16.19
N GLU A 81 16.02 -10.20 -15.94
CA GLU A 81 15.53 -8.82 -15.90
C GLU A 81 14.35 -8.61 -14.92
N ILE A 82 14.32 -9.36 -13.82
CA ILE A 82 13.27 -9.28 -12.80
C ILE A 82 13.76 -8.39 -11.65
N THR A 83 12.99 -7.35 -11.32
CA THR A 83 13.30 -6.51 -10.16
C THR A 83 13.03 -7.27 -8.86
N LYS A 84 13.83 -6.98 -7.82
CA LYS A 84 13.64 -7.56 -6.48
C LYS A 84 12.20 -7.38 -5.98
N SER A 85 11.64 -6.18 -6.11
CA SER A 85 10.26 -5.89 -5.69
C SER A 85 9.22 -6.73 -6.44
N ARG A 86 9.38 -6.90 -7.76
CA ARG A 86 8.50 -7.75 -8.56
C ARG A 86 8.58 -9.21 -8.14
N ALA A 87 9.79 -9.72 -7.87
CA ALA A 87 9.99 -11.09 -7.44
C ALA A 87 9.25 -11.39 -6.12
N TYR A 88 9.41 -10.52 -5.12
CA TYR A 88 8.73 -10.70 -3.82
C TYR A 88 7.20 -10.54 -3.95
N ALA A 89 6.70 -9.62 -4.78
CA ALA A 89 5.27 -9.49 -5.02
C ALA A 89 4.66 -10.75 -5.67
N LEU A 90 5.38 -11.41 -6.58
CA LEU A 90 4.94 -12.68 -7.18
C LEU A 90 4.98 -13.83 -6.15
N ILE A 91 6.02 -13.90 -5.32
CA ILE A 91 6.10 -14.89 -4.24
C ILE A 91 4.93 -14.71 -3.25
N GLU A 92 4.61 -13.48 -2.87
CA GLU A 92 3.50 -13.17 -1.97
C GLU A 92 2.15 -13.54 -2.59
N LEU A 93 1.97 -13.28 -3.88
CA LEU A 93 0.80 -13.71 -4.64
C LEU A 93 0.64 -15.24 -4.61
N ALA A 94 1.72 -15.98 -4.84
CA ALA A 94 1.72 -17.43 -4.79
C ALA A 94 1.41 -17.97 -3.38
N ASN A 95 2.02 -17.40 -2.34
CA ASN A 95 1.72 -17.79 -0.95
C ASN A 95 0.25 -17.56 -0.61
N SER A 96 -0.34 -16.46 -1.08
CA SER A 96 -1.76 -16.16 -0.86
C SER A 96 -2.67 -17.14 -1.60
N ALA A 97 -2.29 -17.56 -2.81
CA ALA A 97 -3.02 -18.57 -3.57
C ALA A 97 -2.94 -19.95 -2.93
N ASP A 98 -1.76 -20.35 -2.48
CA ASP A 98 -1.59 -21.63 -1.79
C ASP A 98 -2.43 -21.64 -0.50
N ALA A 99 -2.38 -20.58 0.31
CA ALA A 99 -3.20 -20.47 1.52
C ALA A 99 -4.71 -20.61 1.25
N LEU A 100 -5.25 -19.88 0.27
CA LEU A 100 -6.67 -19.93 -0.06
C LEU A 100 -7.11 -21.30 -0.62
N VAL A 101 -6.22 -22.00 -1.32
CA VAL A 101 -6.49 -23.36 -1.84
C VAL A 101 -6.37 -24.41 -0.75
N ASP A 102 -5.34 -24.31 0.10
CA ASP A 102 -5.09 -25.24 1.21
C ASP A 102 -6.20 -25.15 2.28
N GLU A 103 -6.73 -23.95 2.53
CA GLU A 103 -7.88 -23.71 3.41
C GLU A 103 -9.23 -24.15 2.78
N GLY A 104 -9.22 -24.58 1.51
CA GLY A 104 -10.42 -25.02 0.79
C GLY A 104 -11.38 -23.89 0.42
N ILE A 105 -10.94 -22.63 0.48
CA ILE A 105 -11.74 -21.46 0.12
C ILE A 105 -11.89 -21.37 -1.41
N LEU A 106 -10.80 -21.64 -2.13
CA LEU A 106 -10.74 -21.63 -3.58
C LEU A 106 -10.33 -22.98 -4.14
N GLU A 107 -10.90 -23.34 -5.28
CA GLU A 107 -10.44 -24.47 -6.08
C GLU A 107 -9.48 -23.96 -7.17
N THR A 108 -8.48 -24.76 -7.55
CA THR A 108 -7.50 -24.42 -8.60
C THR A 108 -8.17 -24.00 -9.90
N ASP A 109 -9.27 -24.65 -10.27
CA ASP A 109 -10.04 -24.38 -11.49
C ASP A 109 -10.79 -23.03 -11.44
N THR A 110 -11.07 -22.51 -10.24
CA THR A 110 -11.77 -21.23 -10.07
C THR A 110 -10.85 -20.02 -10.22
N LEU A 111 -9.52 -20.19 -10.17
CA LEU A 111 -8.54 -19.10 -10.28
C LEU A 111 -8.65 -18.35 -11.63
N SER A 112 -9.01 -19.05 -12.70
CA SER A 112 -9.29 -18.47 -14.03
C SER A 112 -10.40 -17.40 -14.01
N ARG A 113 -11.28 -17.43 -13.01
CA ARG A 113 -12.42 -16.52 -12.87
C ARG A 113 -12.04 -15.19 -12.21
N PHE A 114 -10.82 -15.07 -11.68
CA PHE A 114 -10.34 -13.88 -11.00
C PHE A 114 -9.47 -13.02 -11.92
N SER A 115 -9.70 -11.71 -11.88
CA SER A 115 -8.65 -10.77 -12.29
C SER A 115 -7.57 -10.70 -11.20
N LYS A 116 -6.30 -10.47 -11.58
CA LYS A 116 -5.18 -10.30 -10.63
C LYS A 116 -5.50 -9.36 -9.46
N ARG A 117 -6.07 -8.19 -9.77
CA ARG A 117 -6.42 -7.19 -8.75
C ARG A 117 -7.52 -7.68 -7.82
N ALA A 118 -8.52 -8.39 -8.35
CA ALA A 118 -9.58 -8.97 -7.53
C ALA A 118 -9.05 -10.05 -6.61
N PHE A 119 -8.14 -10.89 -7.10
CA PHE A 119 -7.50 -11.93 -6.31
C PHE A 119 -6.73 -11.36 -5.12
N VAL A 120 -5.86 -10.35 -5.36
CA VAL A 120 -5.10 -9.68 -4.29
C VAL A 120 -6.02 -9.01 -3.26
N GLU A 121 -7.11 -8.39 -3.71
CA GLU A 121 -8.09 -7.78 -2.80
C GLU A 121 -8.86 -8.85 -1.99
N THR A 122 -9.12 -10.02 -2.60
CA THR A 122 -9.75 -11.18 -1.94
C THR A 122 -8.83 -11.72 -0.85
N SER A 123 -7.55 -11.96 -1.13
CA SER A 123 -6.61 -12.51 -0.14
C SER A 123 -6.37 -11.59 1.06
N GLN A 124 -6.65 -10.29 0.92
CA GLN A 124 -6.55 -9.30 1.99
C GLN A 124 -7.89 -9.08 2.73
N SER A 125 -8.98 -9.71 2.27
CA SER A 125 -10.29 -9.60 2.90
C SER A 125 -10.43 -10.53 4.10
N ALA A 126 -11.42 -10.28 4.96
CA ALA A 126 -11.73 -11.16 6.10
C ALA A 126 -12.09 -12.59 5.64
N PRO A 127 -11.82 -13.63 6.44
CA PRO A 127 -12.06 -15.03 6.06
C PRO A 127 -13.49 -15.30 5.56
N GLU A 128 -14.50 -14.68 6.17
CA GLU A 128 -15.90 -14.85 5.79
C GLU A 128 -16.19 -14.24 4.42
N VAL A 129 -15.57 -13.09 4.11
CA VAL A 129 -15.65 -12.46 2.78
C VAL A 129 -14.94 -13.32 1.74
N GLN A 130 -13.80 -13.93 2.10
CA GLN A 130 -13.11 -14.88 1.22
C GLN A 130 -14.00 -16.09 0.91
N GLN A 131 -14.72 -16.63 1.89
CA GLN A 131 -15.69 -17.72 1.68
C GLN A 131 -16.82 -17.30 0.73
N LEU A 132 -17.43 -16.13 0.94
CA LEU A 132 -18.47 -15.59 0.05
C LEU A 132 -17.97 -15.42 -1.40
N ILE A 133 -16.75 -14.94 -1.56
CA ILE A 133 -16.11 -14.80 -2.87
C ILE A 133 -15.80 -16.18 -3.48
N GLY A 134 -15.36 -17.14 -2.67
CA GLY A 134 -15.12 -18.51 -3.09
C GLY A 134 -16.40 -19.22 -3.55
N ASP A 135 -17.51 -19.02 -2.85
CA ASP A 135 -18.84 -19.52 -3.25
C ASP A 135 -19.31 -18.87 -4.57
N ALA A 136 -19.17 -17.54 -4.70
CA ALA A 136 -19.47 -16.82 -5.93
C ALA A 136 -18.63 -17.33 -7.11
N ALA A 137 -17.34 -17.56 -6.86
CA ALA A 137 -16.43 -18.11 -7.85
C ALA A 137 -16.86 -19.52 -8.24
N ARG A 138 -17.15 -20.43 -7.29
CA ARG A 138 -17.64 -21.80 -7.54
C ARG A 138 -18.92 -21.84 -8.36
N ASN A 139 -19.85 -20.91 -8.11
CA ASN A 139 -21.09 -20.73 -8.86
C ASN A 139 -20.90 -20.19 -10.30
N GLY A 140 -19.66 -20.04 -10.76
CA GLY A 140 -19.34 -19.64 -12.14
C GLY A 140 -19.33 -18.12 -12.37
N GLN A 141 -19.39 -17.32 -11.30
CA GLN A 141 -19.33 -15.86 -11.44
C GLN A 141 -17.89 -15.41 -11.71
N ARG A 142 -17.74 -14.42 -12.60
CA ARG A 142 -16.44 -13.76 -12.81
C ARG A 142 -16.19 -12.78 -11.68
N ILE A 143 -15.09 -12.97 -10.96
CA ILE A 143 -14.72 -12.15 -9.81
C ILE A 143 -13.89 -10.96 -10.27
N THR A 144 -14.54 -9.80 -10.28
CA THR A 144 -13.91 -8.52 -10.55
C THR A 144 -13.61 -7.78 -9.26
N ARG A 145 -12.73 -6.79 -9.32
CA ARG A 145 -12.40 -5.94 -8.16
C ARG A 145 -13.65 -5.28 -7.55
N GLN A 146 -14.59 -4.87 -8.41
CA GLN A 146 -15.84 -4.26 -7.97
C GLN A 146 -16.72 -5.26 -7.22
N GLN A 147 -16.76 -6.52 -7.67
CA GLN A 147 -17.52 -7.58 -7.03
C GLN A 147 -16.96 -7.90 -5.63
N VAL A 148 -15.64 -8.02 -5.51
CA VAL A 148 -14.96 -8.22 -4.22
C VAL A 148 -15.36 -7.10 -3.26
N ARG A 149 -15.18 -5.85 -3.68
CA ARG A 149 -15.54 -4.68 -2.87
C ARG A 149 -17.02 -4.65 -2.47
N GLN A 150 -17.92 -5.04 -3.38
CA GLN A 150 -19.35 -5.08 -3.07
C GLN A 150 -19.64 -6.11 -1.97
N LEU A 151 -19.13 -7.34 -2.11
CA LEU A 151 -19.31 -8.40 -1.11
C LEU A 151 -18.68 -8.03 0.24
N THR A 152 -17.50 -7.38 0.22
CA THR A 152 -16.87 -6.84 1.43
C THR A 152 -17.78 -5.80 2.09
N ASP A 153 -18.26 -4.82 1.32
CA ASP A 153 -19.08 -3.73 1.85
C ASP A 153 -20.42 -4.29 2.40
N GLU A 154 -21.03 -5.27 1.73
CA GLU A 154 -22.25 -5.96 2.18
C GLU A 154 -22.03 -6.73 3.48
N TRP A 155 -20.92 -7.49 3.58
CA TRP A 155 -20.56 -8.19 4.81
C TRP A 155 -20.39 -7.20 5.97
N THR A 156 -19.59 -6.14 5.77
CA THR A 156 -19.37 -5.10 6.78
C THR A 156 -20.68 -4.45 7.24
N ALA A 157 -21.64 -4.21 6.34
CA ALA A 157 -22.91 -3.60 6.70
C ALA A 157 -23.81 -4.50 7.57
N VAL A 158 -23.67 -5.82 7.44
CA VAL A 158 -24.49 -6.80 8.17
C VAL A 158 -23.83 -7.27 9.47
N SER A 159 -22.50 -7.44 9.46
CA SER A 159 -21.76 -8.09 10.54
C SER A 159 -21.07 -7.13 11.52
N SER A 160 -21.05 -5.82 11.25
CA SER A 160 -20.32 -4.88 12.12
C SER A 160 -21.05 -4.65 13.45
N ASP A 161 -20.32 -4.86 14.55
CA ASP A 161 -20.78 -4.59 15.91
C ASP A 161 -20.76 -3.09 16.25
N LEU A 162 -20.06 -2.27 15.44
CA LEU A 162 -19.97 -0.82 15.61
C LEU A 162 -21.19 -0.07 15.04
N LEU A 163 -22.11 -0.79 14.38
CA LEU A 163 -23.31 -0.19 13.81
C LEU A 163 -24.49 -0.27 14.79
N PRO A 164 -25.20 0.85 15.01
CA PRO A 164 -26.46 0.81 15.75
C PRO A 164 -27.46 -0.15 15.11
N GLU A 165 -28.23 -0.84 15.95
CA GLU A 165 -29.31 -1.76 15.56
C GLU A 165 -30.24 -1.21 14.45
N PRO A 166 -30.74 0.05 14.48
CA PRO A 166 -31.60 0.55 13.41
C PRO A 166 -30.92 0.64 12.04
N VAL A 167 -29.60 0.81 11.99
CA VAL A 167 -28.83 0.83 10.73
C VAL A 167 -28.68 -0.58 10.19
N ARG A 168 -28.40 -1.56 11.06
CA ARG A 168 -28.31 -2.98 10.68
C ARG A 168 -29.63 -3.49 10.10
N GLN A 169 -30.75 -3.14 10.72
CA GLN A 169 -32.08 -3.49 10.22
C GLN A 169 -32.37 -2.85 8.86
N LYS A 170 -32.10 -1.54 8.69
CA LYS A 170 -32.29 -0.88 7.38
C LYS A 170 -31.32 -1.39 6.30
N ALA A 171 -30.12 -1.85 6.66
CA ALA A 171 -29.18 -2.50 5.75
C ALA A 171 -29.71 -3.86 5.29
N ALA A 172 -30.20 -4.69 6.23
CA ALA A 172 -30.82 -5.98 5.92
C ALA A 172 -32.10 -5.84 5.05
N GLU A 173 -32.86 -4.77 5.23
CA GLU A 173 -34.02 -4.43 4.41
C GLU A 173 -33.66 -3.84 3.03
N ASN A 174 -32.37 -3.74 2.67
CA ASN A 174 -31.86 -3.07 1.45
C ASN A 174 -32.30 -1.60 1.31
N ARG A 175 -32.66 -0.93 2.40
CA ARG A 175 -33.06 0.49 2.39
C ARG A 175 -31.86 1.44 2.43
N LEU A 176 -30.71 0.96 2.92
CA LEU A 176 -29.45 1.67 2.92
C LEU A 176 -28.40 0.89 2.11
N PRO A 177 -27.74 1.52 1.12
CA PRO A 177 -26.70 0.87 0.35
C PRO A 177 -25.46 0.61 1.20
N ALA A 178 -24.97 -0.63 1.18
CA ALA A 178 -23.74 -1.05 1.85
C ALA A 178 -22.53 -0.16 1.52
N LYS A 179 -22.47 0.37 0.28
CA LYS A 179 -21.44 1.31 -0.18
C LYS A 179 -21.37 2.63 0.63
N ALA A 180 -22.46 3.03 1.28
CA ALA A 180 -22.47 4.20 2.17
C ALA A 180 -22.11 3.83 3.62
N ILE A 181 -22.45 2.62 4.05
CA ILE A 181 -22.22 2.13 5.42
C ILE A 181 -20.76 1.69 5.61
N ALA A 182 -20.18 0.98 4.65
CA ALA A 182 -18.83 0.43 4.78
C ALA A 182 -17.75 1.52 5.00
N PRO A 183 -17.77 2.67 4.30
CA PRO A 183 -16.87 3.79 4.62
C PRO A 183 -17.03 4.32 6.04
N PHE A 184 -18.27 4.38 6.56
CA PHE A 184 -18.53 4.84 7.93
C PHE A 184 -17.89 3.90 8.96
N VAL A 185 -18.12 2.59 8.83
CA VAL A 185 -17.54 1.58 9.72
C VAL A 185 -16.01 1.65 9.71
N ARG A 186 -15.39 1.73 8.52
CA ARG A 186 -13.93 1.79 8.39
C ARG A 186 -13.30 3.04 9.02
N GLU A 187 -14.01 4.17 9.03
CA GLU A 187 -13.51 5.37 9.72
C GLU A 187 -13.75 5.25 11.23
N LEU A 188 -14.88 4.69 11.68
CA LEU A 188 -15.14 4.44 13.10
C LEU A 188 -14.12 3.49 13.75
N GLU A 189 -13.71 2.43 13.06
CA GLU A 189 -12.69 1.47 13.53
C GLU A 189 -11.35 2.14 13.86
N LYS A 190 -11.04 3.29 13.25
CA LYS A 190 -9.81 4.06 13.52
C LYS A 190 -9.93 4.98 14.73
N LEU A 191 -11.14 5.27 15.17
CA LEU A 191 -11.40 6.25 16.22
C LEU A 191 -11.40 5.59 17.60
N PRO A 192 -10.94 6.29 18.66
CA PRO A 192 -11.17 5.87 20.03
C PRO A 192 -12.67 5.82 20.37
N GLU A 193 -13.07 4.91 21.28
CA GLU A 193 -14.47 4.69 21.68
C GLU A 193 -15.19 5.98 22.12
N VAL A 194 -14.47 6.91 22.76
CA VAL A 194 -14.98 8.22 23.20
C VAL A 194 -15.58 9.04 22.06
N HIS A 195 -15.03 8.93 20.86
CA HIS A 195 -15.51 9.65 19.68
C HIS A 195 -16.45 8.81 18.80
N GLN A 196 -16.54 7.50 19.03
CA GLN A 196 -17.47 6.62 18.30
C GLN A 196 -18.91 6.81 18.79
N ALA A 197 -19.12 6.90 20.11
CA ALA A 197 -20.45 6.94 20.70
C ALA A 197 -21.32 8.12 20.19
N PRO A 198 -20.81 9.38 20.13
CA PRO A 198 -21.62 10.50 19.62
C PRO A 198 -22.04 10.29 18.15
N LEU A 199 -21.15 9.77 17.31
CA LEU A 199 -21.44 9.49 15.90
C LEU A 199 -22.46 8.36 15.75
N GLN A 200 -22.36 7.31 16.58
CA GLN A 200 -23.32 6.21 16.60
C GLN A 200 -24.70 6.66 17.06
N GLU A 201 -24.79 7.53 18.08
CA GLU A 201 -26.05 8.09 18.57
C GLU A 201 -26.76 8.93 17.50
N GLU A 202 -26.05 9.82 16.81
CA GLU A 202 -26.64 10.63 15.74
C GLU A 202 -27.16 9.78 14.57
N VAL A 203 -26.41 8.76 14.16
CA VAL A 203 -26.84 7.81 13.13
C VAL A 203 -28.01 6.95 13.61
N ALA A 204 -28.08 6.59 14.89
CA ALA A 204 -29.19 5.84 15.45
C ALA A 204 -30.49 6.66 15.48
N LEU A 205 -30.40 7.97 15.77
CA LEU A 205 -31.53 8.90 15.78
C LEU A 205 -32.09 9.14 14.38
N GLN A 206 -31.22 9.28 13.38
CA GLN A 206 -31.62 9.51 11.99
C GLN A 206 -30.84 8.58 11.05
N PRO A 207 -31.32 7.33 10.86
CA PRO A 207 -30.64 6.35 10.02
C PRO A 207 -30.97 6.58 8.54
N ASP A 208 -30.56 7.73 8.01
CA ASP A 208 -30.79 8.19 6.64
C ASP A 208 -29.47 8.33 5.87
N LEU A 209 -29.58 8.32 4.53
CA LEU A 209 -28.41 8.37 3.64
C LEU A 209 -27.58 9.65 3.77
N ASN A 210 -28.21 10.78 4.03
CA ASN A 210 -27.51 12.06 4.15
C ASN A 210 -26.77 12.14 5.49
N THR A 211 -27.44 11.78 6.58
CA THR A 211 -26.83 11.68 7.91
C THR A 211 -25.64 10.73 7.91
N LEU A 212 -25.74 9.55 7.29
CA LEU A 212 -24.59 8.64 7.16
C LEU A 212 -23.41 9.27 6.42
N LYS A 213 -23.65 10.04 5.36
CA LYS A 213 -22.57 10.73 4.62
C LYS A 213 -21.92 11.83 5.45
N GLU A 214 -22.73 12.63 6.14
CA GLU A 214 -22.28 13.69 7.03
C GLU A 214 -21.45 13.10 8.17
N MET A 215 -21.94 12.05 8.82
CA MET A 215 -21.24 11.36 9.90
C MET A 215 -19.99 10.64 9.41
N THR A 216 -19.99 10.09 8.19
CA THR A 216 -18.76 9.56 7.57
C THR A 216 -17.73 10.67 7.34
N ALA A 217 -18.16 11.86 6.90
CA ALA A 217 -17.26 12.99 6.71
C ALA A 217 -16.69 13.47 8.06
N ALA A 218 -17.54 13.61 9.08
CA ALA A 218 -17.13 13.96 10.43
C ALA A 218 -16.12 12.95 11.00
N ALA A 219 -16.40 11.65 10.90
CA ALA A 219 -15.49 10.57 11.30
C ALA A 219 -14.14 10.67 10.59
N ARG A 220 -14.14 10.95 9.28
CA ARG A 220 -12.91 11.14 8.50
C ARG A 220 -12.11 12.37 8.93
N TYR A 221 -12.77 13.48 9.21
CA TYR A 221 -12.06 14.67 9.69
C TYR A 221 -11.47 14.45 11.08
N LEU A 222 -12.18 13.72 11.95
CA LEU A 222 -11.71 13.36 13.28
C LEU A 222 -10.52 12.39 13.22
N SER A 223 -10.59 11.35 12.38
CA SER A 223 -9.48 10.39 12.21
C SER A 223 -8.24 11.11 11.67
N ARG A 224 -8.41 11.96 10.65
CA ARG A 224 -7.33 12.77 10.10
C ARG A 224 -6.75 13.76 11.11
N TYR A 225 -7.59 14.38 11.93
CA TYR A 225 -7.14 15.28 13.00
C TYR A 225 -6.22 14.54 13.98
N LEU A 226 -6.67 13.38 14.49
CA LEU A 226 -5.90 12.58 15.46
C LEU A 226 -4.59 12.06 14.87
N GLU A 227 -4.64 11.53 13.64
CA GLU A 227 -3.44 11.05 12.94
C GLU A 227 -2.44 12.18 12.68
N ALA A 228 -2.91 13.33 12.19
CA ALA A 228 -2.04 14.46 11.90
C ALA A 228 -1.45 15.07 13.18
N ALA A 229 -2.24 15.19 14.24
CA ALA A 229 -1.79 15.72 15.52
C ALA A 229 -0.61 14.91 16.10
N GLN A 230 -0.62 13.58 15.94
CA GLN A 230 0.49 12.71 16.36
C GLN A 230 1.75 12.87 15.50
N GLN A 231 1.59 13.22 14.22
CA GLN A 231 2.71 13.32 13.27
C GLN A 231 3.45 14.65 13.37
N VAL A 232 2.77 15.73 13.76
CA VAL A 232 3.34 17.08 13.83
C VAL A 232 4.24 17.20 15.06
N ARG A 233 5.55 17.20 14.82
CA ARG A 233 6.59 17.27 15.87
C ARG A 233 6.59 18.62 16.58
N THR A 234 6.23 19.70 15.89
CA THR A 234 6.15 21.04 16.48
C THR A 234 5.13 21.14 17.62
N LEU A 235 4.08 20.32 17.60
CA LEU A 235 3.08 20.28 18.69
C LEU A 235 3.62 19.63 19.96
N ASN A 236 4.57 18.70 19.85
CA ASN A 236 5.14 17.99 21.01
C ASN A 236 5.96 18.89 21.94
N ASN A 237 6.42 20.05 21.44
CA ASN A 237 7.24 20.98 22.22
C ASN A 237 6.40 22.00 23.01
N THR A 238 5.07 21.96 22.88
CA THR A 238 4.17 22.95 23.46
C THR A 238 3.24 22.29 24.47
N THR A 239 2.89 23.00 25.56
CA THR A 239 1.83 22.59 26.50
C THR A 239 0.44 22.83 25.89
N LEU A 240 0.21 22.33 24.69
CA LEU A 240 -1.05 22.52 23.98
C LEU A 240 -2.00 21.37 24.29
N ASP A 241 -3.19 21.70 24.78
CA ASP A 241 -4.26 20.73 25.01
C ASP A 241 -5.03 20.50 23.71
N LEU A 242 -4.67 19.42 23.00
CA LEU A 242 -5.27 19.05 21.72
C LEU A 242 -6.75 18.67 21.88
N GLU A 243 -7.16 18.11 23.01
CA GLU A 243 -8.55 17.73 23.24
C GLU A 243 -9.43 18.97 23.37
N GLN A 244 -8.96 20.01 24.07
CA GLN A 244 -9.68 21.29 24.13
C GLN A 244 -9.80 21.95 22.75
N ALA A 245 -8.72 21.96 21.97
CA ALA A 245 -8.75 22.50 20.61
C ALA A 245 -9.73 21.75 19.69
N LEU A 246 -9.81 20.42 19.83
CA LEU A 246 -10.79 19.59 19.12
C LEU A 246 -12.23 19.96 19.51
N ASN A 247 -12.50 20.09 20.81
CA ASN A 247 -13.83 20.46 21.32
C ASN A 247 -14.26 21.85 20.81
N GLU A 248 -13.34 22.82 20.77
CA GLU A 248 -13.60 24.14 20.20
C GLU A 248 -13.90 24.08 18.70
N ALA A 249 -13.14 23.28 17.95
CA ALA A 249 -13.34 23.08 16.51
C ALA A 249 -14.69 22.43 16.20
N GLN A 250 -15.11 21.45 17.01
CA GLN A 250 -16.44 20.83 16.91
C GLN A 250 -17.55 21.82 17.23
N ARG A 251 -17.40 22.61 18.31
CA ARG A 251 -18.39 23.64 18.69
C ARG A 251 -18.59 24.69 17.60
N LEU A 252 -17.53 25.02 16.86
CA LEU A 252 -17.56 26.02 15.78
C LEU A 252 -17.88 25.40 14.40
N ASP A 253 -18.05 24.09 14.29
CA ASP A 253 -18.27 23.36 13.04
C ASP A 253 -17.17 23.61 11.98
N ILE A 254 -15.91 23.69 12.43
CA ILE A 254 -14.72 23.94 11.58
C ILE A 254 -13.71 22.79 11.64
N LEU A 255 -14.14 21.59 12.04
CA LEU A 255 -13.26 20.43 12.19
C LEU A 255 -12.52 20.08 10.89
N ASN A 256 -13.18 20.25 9.75
CA ASN A 256 -12.57 20.08 8.43
C ASN A 256 -11.33 20.98 8.26
N LEU A 257 -11.44 22.28 8.53
CA LEU A 257 -10.35 23.26 8.39
C LEU A 257 -9.19 22.96 9.33
N VAL A 258 -9.48 22.61 10.59
CA VAL A 258 -8.44 22.29 11.57
C VAL A 258 -7.73 20.98 11.19
N SER A 259 -8.47 19.96 10.77
CA SER A 259 -7.90 18.70 10.29
C SER A 259 -7.03 18.89 9.04
N ASP A 260 -7.45 19.78 8.13
CA ASP A 260 -6.69 20.15 6.93
C ASP A 260 -5.40 20.88 7.30
N LEU A 261 -5.47 21.86 8.20
CA LEU A 261 -4.31 22.61 8.67
C LEU A 261 -3.25 21.70 9.28
N LEU A 262 -3.65 20.84 10.23
CA LEU A 262 -2.74 19.90 10.87
C LEU A 262 -2.12 18.93 9.87
N SER A 263 -2.93 18.41 8.95
CA SER A 263 -2.46 17.50 7.91
C SER A 263 -1.46 18.16 6.98
N GLN A 264 -1.68 19.43 6.59
CA GLN A 264 -0.71 20.20 5.80
C GLN A 264 0.56 20.50 6.59
N SER A 265 0.45 20.82 7.88
CA SER A 265 1.61 21.01 8.76
C SER A 265 2.46 19.74 8.86
N ALA A 266 1.84 18.56 9.01
CA ALA A 266 2.54 17.27 9.03
C ALA A 266 3.28 17.00 7.70
N GLN A 267 2.63 17.29 6.57
CA GLN A 267 3.24 17.14 5.25
C GLN A 267 4.43 18.08 5.06
N LEU A 268 4.33 19.32 5.52
CA LEU A 268 5.39 20.30 5.46
C LEU A 268 6.60 19.87 6.29
N GLU A 269 6.40 19.39 7.52
CA GLU A 269 7.48 18.83 8.34
C GLU A 269 8.14 17.62 7.68
N GLN A 270 7.36 16.70 7.11
CA GLN A 270 7.89 15.55 6.40
C GLN A 270 8.71 15.97 5.17
N ALA A 271 8.26 17.01 4.45
CA ALA A 271 8.98 17.57 3.30
C ALA A 271 10.29 18.23 3.74
N ILE A 272 10.30 18.97 4.86
CA ILE A 272 11.52 19.54 5.44
C ILE A 272 12.50 18.43 5.83
N ALA A 273 12.04 17.36 6.49
CA ALA A 273 12.89 16.23 6.85
C ALA A 273 13.50 15.55 5.61
N LYS A 274 12.68 15.30 4.57
CA LYS A 274 13.16 14.75 3.30
C LYS A 274 14.16 15.68 2.63
N LEU A 275 13.88 16.98 2.61
CA LEU A 275 14.77 18.01 2.08
C LEU A 275 16.12 17.94 2.78
N TYR A 276 16.14 17.95 4.12
CA TYR A 276 17.38 17.84 4.90
C TYR A 276 18.18 16.56 4.56
N THR A 277 17.52 15.40 4.48
CA THR A 277 18.22 14.15 4.12
C THR A 277 18.78 14.17 2.70
N SER A 278 18.05 14.75 1.75
CA SER A 278 18.49 14.90 0.36
C SER A 278 19.63 15.90 0.24
N TRP A 279 19.55 17.05 0.93
CA TRP A 279 20.58 18.06 1.03
C TRP A 279 21.88 17.49 1.60
N ARG A 280 21.81 16.77 2.73
CA ARG A 280 22.98 16.13 3.35
C ARG A 280 23.63 15.12 2.40
N ARG A 281 22.83 14.37 1.64
CA ARG A 281 23.35 13.44 0.62
C ARG A 281 24.03 14.18 -0.52
N VAL A 282 23.42 15.25 -1.04
CA VAL A 282 24.01 16.08 -2.11
C VAL A 282 25.33 16.71 -1.65
N SER A 283 25.37 17.28 -0.45
CA SER A 283 26.61 17.79 0.16
C SER A 283 27.69 16.69 0.24
N SER A 284 27.37 15.51 0.78
CA SER A 284 28.34 14.42 0.89
C SER A 284 28.86 13.89 -0.46
N LEU A 285 28.02 13.89 -1.50
CA LEU A 285 28.41 13.48 -2.85
C LEU A 285 29.22 14.58 -3.55
N SER A 286 28.88 15.84 -3.32
CA SER A 286 29.63 17.00 -3.81
C SER A 286 31.05 16.99 -3.27
N ASP A 287 31.22 16.74 -1.96
CA ASP A 287 32.54 16.66 -1.32
C ASP A 287 33.38 15.49 -1.85
N ARG A 288 32.76 14.30 -1.99
CA ARG A 288 33.44 13.13 -2.57
C ARG A 288 33.84 13.36 -4.02
N LEU A 289 32.91 13.87 -4.83
CA LEU A 289 33.18 14.17 -6.23
C LEU A 289 34.26 15.23 -6.35
N TYR A 290 34.29 16.24 -5.47
CA TYR A 290 35.37 17.23 -5.43
C TYR A 290 36.73 16.58 -5.17
N VAL A 291 36.82 15.68 -4.19
CA VAL A 291 38.06 14.93 -3.86
C VAL A 291 38.50 13.99 -5.00
N GLU A 292 37.56 13.29 -5.63
CA GLU A 292 37.85 12.40 -6.77
C GLU A 292 38.15 13.18 -8.06
N SER A 293 37.58 14.37 -8.20
CA SER A 293 37.83 15.28 -9.32
C SER A 293 39.19 15.96 -9.17
N GLY A 294 40.21 15.32 -9.75
CA GLY A 294 41.54 15.90 -9.89
C GLY A 294 41.54 17.21 -10.71
N ALA A 295 42.72 17.84 -10.83
CA ALA A 295 42.88 19.08 -11.60
C ALA A 295 42.52 18.95 -13.10
N SER A 296 42.43 17.72 -13.62
CA SER A 296 42.22 17.41 -15.03
C SER A 296 40.74 17.31 -15.46
N THR A 297 39.77 17.61 -14.59
CA THR A 297 38.33 17.51 -14.90
C THR A 297 37.58 18.85 -14.76
N PRO A 298 37.75 19.79 -15.71
CA PRO A 298 37.19 21.14 -15.61
C PRO A 298 35.64 21.17 -15.66
N ASN A 299 35.03 20.31 -16.47
CA ASN A 299 33.57 20.24 -16.62
C ASN A 299 32.88 19.75 -15.34
N LEU A 300 33.51 18.80 -14.62
CA LEU A 300 33.00 18.31 -13.34
C LEU A 300 33.07 19.40 -12.26
N ARG A 301 34.14 20.22 -12.25
CA ARG A 301 34.26 21.36 -11.34
C ARG A 301 33.22 22.45 -11.62
N SER A 302 32.95 22.73 -12.89
CA SER A 302 31.90 23.68 -13.27
C SER A 302 30.51 23.20 -12.83
N LEU A 303 30.23 21.91 -13.00
CA LEU A 303 28.99 21.29 -12.52
C LEU A 303 28.87 21.38 -10.98
N LEU A 304 29.94 21.06 -10.25
CA LEU A 304 29.99 21.18 -8.79
C LEU A 304 29.74 22.62 -8.33
N GLN A 305 30.34 23.61 -8.99
CA GLN A 305 30.15 25.03 -8.66
C GLN A 305 28.69 25.47 -8.82
N GLN A 306 27.99 24.98 -9.86
CA GLN A 306 26.56 25.27 -10.05
C GLN A 306 25.70 24.58 -8.98
N LEU A 307 26.00 23.31 -8.67
CA LEU A 307 25.28 22.54 -7.64
C LEU A 307 25.57 23.01 -6.21
N GLN A 308 26.66 23.75 -5.98
CA GLN A 308 27.01 24.29 -4.67
C GLN A 308 25.93 25.23 -4.12
N THR A 309 25.14 25.87 -4.99
CA THR A 309 23.96 26.66 -4.63
C THR A 309 22.88 25.87 -3.88
N LEU A 310 22.88 24.54 -4.05
CA LEU A 310 21.95 23.61 -3.41
C LEU A 310 22.60 22.81 -2.28
N SER A 311 23.93 22.83 -2.15
CA SER A 311 24.67 22.10 -1.11
C SER A 311 25.24 23.02 -0.02
N GLY A 312 25.11 24.34 -0.17
CA GLY A 312 25.55 25.33 0.83
C GLY A 312 24.62 25.42 2.04
N THR A 313 25.04 26.22 3.03
CA THR A 313 24.29 26.53 4.26
C THR A 313 23.03 27.37 4.00
N LEU A 314 23.05 28.16 2.93
CA LEU A 314 21.90 28.90 2.41
C LEU A 314 21.49 28.28 1.08
N ILE A 315 20.33 27.62 1.06
CA ILE A 315 19.72 27.11 -0.17
C ILE A 315 18.88 28.23 -0.76
N CYS A 316 19.28 28.70 -1.94
CA CYS A 316 18.55 29.73 -2.69
C CYS A 316 17.94 29.10 -3.93
N LEU A 317 16.61 29.01 -3.97
CA LEU A 317 15.89 28.52 -5.15
C LEU A 317 14.88 29.57 -5.63
N PRO A 318 15.03 30.10 -6.85
CA PRO A 318 14.01 30.94 -7.45
C PRO A 318 12.80 30.08 -7.83
N LEU A 319 11.65 30.34 -7.23
CA LEU A 319 10.38 29.74 -7.63
C LEU A 319 9.65 30.68 -8.59
N GLY A 320 9.61 30.29 -9.86
CA GLY A 320 8.86 30.99 -10.90
C GLY A 320 9.73 31.51 -12.03
N ASP A 321 9.07 31.92 -13.11
CA ASP A 321 9.74 32.53 -14.25
C ASP A 321 10.20 33.96 -13.90
N ILE A 322 11.20 34.45 -14.62
CA ILE A 322 12.10 35.59 -14.29
C ILE A 322 11.38 36.91 -13.94
N GLN A 323 10.07 37.04 -14.17
CA GLN A 323 9.31 38.28 -14.00
C GLN A 323 8.44 38.34 -12.73
N SER A 324 8.26 37.24 -12.00
CA SER A 324 7.51 37.21 -10.73
C SER A 324 8.03 36.15 -9.76
N GLY A 325 9.32 35.82 -9.86
CA GLY A 325 9.94 34.76 -9.06
C GLY A 325 10.01 35.11 -7.58
N ARG A 326 9.35 34.31 -6.74
CA ARG A 326 9.58 34.35 -5.27
C ARG A 326 10.86 33.57 -5.01
N VAL A 327 11.82 34.16 -4.30
CA VAL A 327 13.02 33.43 -3.88
C VAL A 327 12.73 32.80 -2.53
N ILE A 328 12.83 31.47 -2.45
CA ILE A 328 12.86 30.78 -1.16
C ILE A 328 14.32 30.72 -0.70
N GLN A 329 14.58 31.30 0.47
CA GLN A 329 15.83 31.17 1.19
C GLN A 329 15.60 30.24 2.38
N LEU A 330 16.31 29.12 2.41
CA LEU A 330 16.30 28.20 3.53
C LEU A 330 17.68 28.25 4.18
N GLN A 331 17.70 28.62 5.46
CA GLN A 331 18.89 28.55 6.30
C GLN A 331 18.76 27.30 7.17
N VAL A 332 19.75 26.41 7.09
CA VAL A 332 19.89 25.31 8.04
C VAL A 332 20.68 25.82 9.23
N VAL A 333 20.05 25.84 10.40
CA VAL A 333 20.69 26.23 11.67
C VAL A 333 20.89 24.95 12.47
N ASP A 334 22.10 24.74 12.99
CA ASP A 334 22.39 23.61 13.88
C ASP A 334 21.86 23.92 15.30
N ASP A 335 21.41 22.89 16.02
CA ASP A 335 20.70 22.92 17.33
C ASP A 335 21.45 23.59 18.51
N GLY A 336 22.53 24.32 18.26
CA GLY A 336 23.37 25.00 19.25
C GLY A 336 23.47 26.52 19.12
N GLU A 337 22.92 27.14 18.08
CA GLU A 337 22.87 28.60 17.96
C GLU A 337 21.42 29.07 18.12
N PRO A 338 21.05 29.68 19.27
CA PRO A 338 19.79 30.41 19.36
C PRO A 338 19.86 31.63 18.43
N ALA A 339 18.73 31.94 17.81
CA ALA A 339 18.54 33.17 17.03
C ALA A 339 18.72 34.43 17.89
#